data_AF-A0A0M3JGX7-F1
#
_entry.id   AF-A0A0M3JGX7-F1
#
_cell.length_a   1.000
_cell.length_b   1.000
_cell.length_c   1.000
_cell.angle_alpha   90.00
_cell.angle_beta   90.00
_cell.angle_gamma   90.00
#
_symmetry.space_group_name_H-M   'P 1'
#
loop_
_entity.id
_entity.type
_entity.pdbx_description
1 polymer ?
#
loop_
_entity_poly.entity_id
_entity_poly.type
_entity_poly.pdbx_seq_one_letter_code
_entity_poly.pdbx_strand_id
1 'polypeptide(L)'
;MQVYPEHFLEDSFLKYIGWLLYDKVSDVRHKCILALLPLYERTEVVAKLELFTNKFKDRLVSMVMDKDNEVAMHACQLLTAIYRLYFFLR
;
A
#
# COMPACT_ATOMS: atom_id res chain seq x y z
N MET A 1 -4.44 -9.19 7.82
CA MET A 1 -3.53 -9.40 6.68
C MET A 1 -2.14 -9.85 7.11
N GLN A 2 -1.50 -9.22 8.09
CA GLN A 2 -0.15 -9.63 8.53
C GLN A 2 -0.08 -10.96 9.31
N VAL A 3 -1.10 -11.27 10.12
CA VAL A 3 -1.12 -12.46 11.00
C VAL A 3 -1.51 -13.73 10.25
N TYR A 4 -2.44 -13.63 9.29
CA TYR A 4 -2.91 -14.78 8.51
C TYR A 4 -3.07 -14.40 7.02
N PRO A 5 -1.94 -14.17 6.32
CA PRO A 5 -1.95 -13.68 4.94
C PRO A 5 -2.55 -14.67 3.95
N GLU A 6 -2.54 -15.98 4.26
CA GLU A 6 -3.13 -17.01 3.39
C GLU A 6 -4.63 -16.80 3.13
N HIS A 7 -5.37 -16.25 4.10
CA HIS A 7 -6.82 -16.06 3.97
C HIS A 7 -7.25 -14.60 3.83
N PHE A 8 -6.47 -13.66 4.39
CA PHE A 8 -6.88 -12.26 4.44
C PHE A 8 -6.15 -11.37 3.44
N LEU A 9 -5.01 -11.80 2.89
CA LEU A 9 -4.29 -11.03 1.89
C LEU A 9 -4.76 -11.45 0.48
N GLU A 10 -6.03 -11.18 0.22
CA GLU A 10 -6.69 -11.44 -1.04
C GLU A 10 -7.34 -10.15 -1.57
N ASP A 11 -7.58 -10.09 -2.88
CA ASP A 11 -8.21 -8.94 -3.54
C ASP A 11 -9.58 -8.57 -2.94
N SER A 12 -10.33 -9.59 -2.49
CA SER A 12 -11.63 -9.45 -1.84
C SER A 12 -11.57 -8.55 -0.60
N PHE A 13 -10.44 -8.55 0.12
CA PHE A 13 -10.19 -7.73 1.29
C PHE A 13 -9.35 -6.48 0.96
N LEU A 14 -8.31 -6.62 0.15
CA LEU A 14 -7.41 -5.52 -0.23
C LEU A 14 -8.13 -4.37 -0.93
N LYS A 15 -9.21 -4.66 -1.68
CA LYS A 15 -10.03 -3.62 -2.33
C LYS A 15 -10.53 -2.55 -1.36
N TYR A 16 -10.84 -2.91 -0.11
CA TYR A 16 -11.33 -1.95 0.87
C TYR A 16 -10.25 -0.95 1.26
N ILE A 17 -9.01 -1.41 1.48
CA ILE A 17 -7.87 -0.52 1.71
C ILE A 17 -7.68 0.39 0.48
N GLY A 18 -7.70 -0.19 -0.72
CA GLY A 18 -7.50 0.57 -1.96
C GLY A 18 -8.54 1.67 -2.19
N TRP A 19 -9.80 1.43 -1.84
CA TRP A 19 -10.86 2.44 -1.89
C TRP A 19 -10.68 3.53 -0.83
N LEU A 20 -10.29 3.16 0.38
CA LEU A 20 -10.08 4.11 1.48
C LEU A 20 -8.86 5.02 1.28
N LEU A 21 -7.96 4.71 0.34
CA LEU A 21 -6.92 5.66 -0.11
C LEU A 21 -7.51 6.96 -0.70
N TYR A 22 -8.79 6.96 -1.11
CA TYR A 22 -9.49 8.14 -1.66
C TYR A 22 -10.33 8.88 -0.62
N ASP A 23 -10.25 8.49 0.66
CA ASP A 23 -11.06 9.12 1.70
C ASP A 23 -10.72 10.61 1.87
N LYS A 24 -11.73 11.41 2.22
CA LYS A 24 -11.57 12.85 2.46
C LYS A 24 -10.79 13.13 3.74
N VAL A 25 -10.88 12.26 4.74
CA VAL A 25 -10.20 12.37 6.03
C VAL A 25 -8.76 11.89 5.89
N SER A 26 -7.78 12.72 6.27
CA SER A 26 -6.36 12.37 6.15
C SER A 26 -5.96 11.18 7.00
N ASP A 27 -6.47 11.08 8.24
CA ASP A 27 -6.19 9.95 9.13
C ASP A 27 -6.59 8.61 8.48
N VAL A 28 -7.74 8.52 7.80
CA VAL A 28 -8.16 7.29 7.11
C VAL A 28 -7.16 6.90 6.02
N ARG A 29 -6.71 7.87 5.21
CA ARG A 29 -5.67 7.64 4.19
C ARG A 29 -4.36 7.22 4.82
N HIS A 30 -3.97 7.85 5.94
CA HIS A 30 -2.76 7.52 6.69
C HIS A 30 -2.78 6.08 7.20
N LYS A 31 -3.88 5.65 7.82
CA LYS A 31 -4.05 4.26 8.29
C LYS A 31 -3.96 3.26 7.15
N CYS A 32 -4.45 3.60 5.96
CA CYS A 32 -4.31 2.74 4.79
C CYS A 32 -2.84 2.56 4.39
N ILE A 33 -2.06 3.65 4.31
CA ILE A 33 -0.62 3.57 4.00
C ILE A 33 0.12 2.75 5.07
N LEU A 34 -0.13 3.03 6.36
CA LEU A 34 0.51 2.31 7.46
C LEU A 34 0.16 0.82 7.48
N ALA A 35 -1.06 0.45 7.05
CA ALA A 35 -1.46 -0.95 6.93
C ALA A 35 -0.75 -1.66 5.75
N LEU A 36 -0.46 -0.93 4.66
CA LEU A 36 0.22 -1.46 3.47
C LEU A 36 1.73 -1.59 3.67
N LEU A 37 2.38 -0.65 4.36
CA LEU A 37 3.83 -0.61 4.53
C LEU A 37 4.47 -1.96 4.94
N PRO A 38 4.03 -2.61 6.04
CA PRO A 38 4.64 -3.88 6.48
C PRO A 38 4.32 -5.06 5.56
N LEU A 39 3.37 -4.92 4.62
CA LEU A 39 3.08 -5.95 3.61
C LEU A 39 4.10 -5.88 2.46
N TYR A 40 4.53 -4.68 2.07
CA TYR A 40 5.55 -4.49 1.02
C TYR A 40 7.00 -4.69 1.51
N GLU A 41 7.20 -4.81 2.82
CA GLU A 41 8.48 -5.20 3.40
C GLU A 41 8.71 -6.73 3.40
N ARG A 42 7.69 -7.52 3.04
CA ARG A 42 7.69 -8.98 3.08
C ARG A 42 7.76 -9.57 1.67
N THR A 43 8.85 -10.24 1.36
CA THR A 43 9.07 -10.82 0.02
C THR A 43 8.12 -11.99 -0.28
N GLU A 44 7.64 -12.68 0.75
CA GLU A 44 6.85 -13.91 0.64
C GLU A 44 5.44 -13.64 0.10
N VAL A 45 4.96 -12.40 0.20
CA VAL A 45 3.58 -12.02 -0.16
C VAL A 45 3.49 -11.16 -1.43
N VAL A 46 4.62 -10.95 -2.11
CA VAL A 46 4.74 -10.14 -3.35
C VAL A 46 3.67 -10.47 -4.38
N ALA A 47 3.51 -11.77 -4.68
CA ALA A 47 2.59 -12.22 -5.73
C ALA A 47 1.14 -11.83 -5.43
N LYS A 48 0.76 -11.80 -4.14
CA LYS A 48 -0.59 -11.43 -3.68
C LYS A 48 -0.83 -9.91 -3.74
N LEU A 49 0.22 -9.10 -3.82
CA LEU A 49 0.13 -7.63 -3.88
C LEU A 49 0.18 -7.07 -5.30
N GLU A 50 0.58 -7.86 -6.30
CA GLU A 50 0.82 -7.38 -7.67
C GLU A 50 -0.44 -6.76 -8.30
N LEU A 51 -1.58 -7.44 -8.22
CA LEU A 51 -2.83 -6.94 -8.80
C LEU A 51 -3.31 -5.65 -8.11
N PHE A 52 -3.21 -5.60 -6.78
CA PHE A 52 -3.50 -4.39 -6.01
C PHE A 52 -2.57 -3.24 -6.41
N THR A 53 -1.25 -3.50 -6.48
CA THR A 53 -0.24 -2.51 -6.85
C THR A 53 -0.54 -1.93 -8.21
N ASN A 54 -0.77 -2.78 -9.22
CA ASN A 54 -1.06 -2.34 -10.58
C ASN A 54 -2.35 -1.51 -10.66
N LYS A 55 -3.39 -1.92 -9.93
CA LYS A 55 -4.69 -1.23 -9.92
C LYS A 55 -4.64 0.14 -9.25
N PHE A 56 -3.89 0.29 -8.17
CA PHE A 56 -3.87 1.51 -7.35
C PHE A 56 -2.58 2.33 -7.50
N LYS A 57 -1.67 1.95 -8.40
CA LYS A 57 -0.37 2.59 -8.63
C LYS A 57 -0.45 4.10 -8.73
N ASP A 58 -1.29 4.61 -9.64
CA ASP A 58 -1.38 6.06 -9.88
C ASP A 58 -1.86 6.80 -8.63
N ARG A 59 -2.75 6.17 -7.85
CA ARG A 59 -3.18 6.74 -6.56
C ARG A 59 -2.03 6.77 -5.56
N LEU A 60 -1.32 5.66 -5.37
CA LEU A 60 -0.18 5.59 -4.46
C LEU A 60 0.90 6.61 -4.82
N VAL A 61 1.19 6.79 -6.12
CA VAL A 61 2.10 7.83 -6.62
C VAL A 61 1.56 9.23 -6.34
N SER A 62 0.27 9.50 -6.54
CA SER A 62 -0.28 10.84 -6.23
C SER A 62 -0.16 11.20 -4.74
N MET A 63 -0.13 10.20 -3.85
CA MET A 63 -0.14 10.42 -2.40
C MET A 63 1.19 10.95 -1.86
N VAL A 64 2.31 10.88 -2.60
CA VAL A 64 3.53 11.60 -2.18
C VAL A 64 3.38 13.12 -2.20
N MET A 65 2.33 13.61 -2.85
CA MET A 65 1.93 15.01 -2.83
C MET A 65 0.60 15.21 -2.08
N ASP A 66 0.29 14.35 -1.11
CA ASP A 66 -0.90 14.52 -0.28
C ASP A 66 -0.84 15.86 0.47
N LYS A 67 -2.02 16.45 0.75
CA LYS A 67 -2.12 17.73 1.48
C LYS A 67 -1.68 17.62 2.93
N ASP A 68 -1.77 16.41 3.48
CA ASP A 68 -1.30 16.08 4.82
C ASP A 68 0.14 15.57 4.74
N ASN A 69 1.06 16.26 5.42
CA ASN A 69 2.49 15.98 5.33
C ASN A 69 2.85 14.58 5.87
N GLU A 70 2.14 14.09 6.88
CA GLU A 70 2.40 12.75 7.43
C GLU A 70 1.98 11.67 6.43
N VAL A 71 0.85 11.86 5.76
CA VAL A 71 0.39 10.99 4.67
C VAL A 71 1.42 10.98 3.53
N ALA A 72 1.88 12.16 3.11
CA ALA A 72 2.86 12.30 2.04
C ALA A 72 4.21 11.62 2.38
N MET A 73 4.72 11.84 3.59
CA MET A 73 5.96 11.22 4.05
C MET A 73 5.86 9.69 4.06
N HIS A 74 4.78 9.12 4.61
CA HIS A 74 4.61 7.67 4.64
C HIS A 74 4.33 7.09 3.24
N ALA A 75 3.71 7.86 2.33
CA ALA A 75 3.58 7.46 0.94
C ALA A 75 4.94 7.33 0.25
N CYS A 76 5.89 8.24 0.52
CA CYS A 76 7.26 8.15 0.02
C CYS A 76 7.93 6.86 0.52
N GLN A 77 7.77 6.54 1.80
CA GLN A 77 8.29 5.30 2.39
C GLN A 77 7.68 4.06 1.72
N LEU A 78 6.36 4.06 1.51
CA LEU A 78 5.64 2.96 0.85
C LEU A 78 6.13 2.73 -0.58
N LEU A 79 6.26 3.80 -1.38
CA LEU A 79 6.77 3.69 -2.75
C LEU A 79 8.23 3.23 -2.78
N THR A 80 9.03 3.61 -1.78
CA THR A 80 10.40 3.10 -1.63
C THR A 80 10.41 1.59 -1.36
N ALA A 81 9.52 1.11 -0.50
CA ALA A 81 9.36 -0.33 -0.23
C ALA A 81 8.91 -1.08 -1.49
N ILE A 82 7.88 -0.58 -2.19
CA ILE A 82 7.41 -1.13 -3.46
C ILE A 82 8.54 -1.20 -4.49
N TYR A 83 9.31 -0.12 -4.66
CA TYR A 83 10.43 -0.08 -5.60
C TYR A 83 11.49 -1.13 -5.27
N ARG A 84 11.91 -1.25 -4.00
CA ARG A 84 12.86 -2.28 -3.57
C ARG A 84 12.33 -3.69 -3.84
N LEU A 85 11.04 -3.91 -3.57
CA LEU A 85 10.40 -5.21 -3.69
C LEU A 85 10.32 -5.69 -5.15
N TYR A 86 9.94 -4.82 -6.08
CA TYR A 86 9.74 -5.21 -7.48
C TYR A 86 10.96 -5.02 -8.38
N PHE A 87 11.86 -4.10 -8.05
CA PHE A 87 12.99 -3.75 -8.92
C PHE A 87 14.33 -4.33 -8.46
N PHE A 88 14.56 -4.50 -7.16
CA PHE A 88 15.85 -5.00 -6.66
C PHE A 88 15.90 -6.52 -6.40
N LEU A 89 14.73 -7.18 -6.31
CA LEU A 89 14.64 -8.64 -6.07
C LEU A 89 14.31 -9.46 -7.33
N ARG A 90 14.31 -8.81 -8.50
CA ARG A 90 14.35 -9.45 -9.82
C ARG A 90 15.72 -9.23 -10.44
#